data_AF-A0A3Q0II73-F1
#
_entry.id   AF-A0A3Q0II73-F1
#
_cell.length_a   1.000
_cell.length_b   1.000
_cell.length_c   1.000
_cell.angle_alpha   90.00
_cell.angle_beta   90.00
_cell.angle_gamma   90.00
#
_symmetry.space_group_name_H-M   'P 1'
#
loop_
_entity.id
_entity.type
_entity.pdbx_description
1 polymer ?
#
loop_
_entity_poly.entity_id
_entity_poly.type
_entity_poly.pdbx_seq_one_letter_code
_entity_poly.pdbx_strand_id
1 'polypeptide(L)'
;MVRGIAMCTIDLSCLERETTHKIKKPLEDGGGVISLLLTISGTTASETITDLTSHSENPEDIRMIHERYSLLRAFHRLRDVGHLTVKVYKAQGLAAADLGGKSDPFCVLELVNARLQTQTEYKTLTPVWNKIFTFNVKD
;
A
#
# COMPACT_ATOMS: atom_id res chain seq x y z
N MET A 1 -1.22 29.08 0.49
CA MET A 1 -0.75 28.09 1.46
C MET A 1 -0.27 26.89 0.65
N VAL A 2 1.04 26.74 0.47
CA VAL A 2 1.61 25.67 -0.37
C VAL A 2 1.49 24.38 0.43
N ARG A 3 0.65 23.45 -0.02
CA ARG A 3 0.57 22.10 0.56
C ARG A 3 1.93 21.44 0.31
N GLY A 4 2.68 21.17 1.38
CA GLY A 4 3.94 20.42 1.28
C GLY A 4 3.65 18.98 0.89
N ILE A 5 3.78 18.67 -0.40
CA ILE A 5 3.72 17.30 -0.92
C ILE A 5 5.14 16.77 -0.89
N ALA A 6 5.36 15.65 -0.19
CA ALA A 6 6.63 14.95 -0.21
C ALA A 6 6.40 13.54 -0.78
N MET A 7 7.26 13.12 -1.71
CA MET A 7 7.09 11.87 -2.44
C MET A 7 8.30 10.95 -2.29
N CYS A 8 8.10 9.67 -2.61
CA CYS A 8 9.18 8.72 -2.79
C CYS A 8 8.76 7.63 -3.78
N THR A 9 9.71 7.14 -4.58
CA THR A 9 9.49 6.04 -5.53
C THR A 9 10.19 4.77 -5.04
N ILE A 10 9.52 3.63 -5.23
CA ILE A 10 10.04 2.30 -4.91
C ILE A 10 10.05 1.49 -6.20
N ASP A 11 11.24 1.04 -6.59
CA ASP A 11 11.39 0.11 -7.72
C ASP A 11 11.06 -1.31 -7.27
N LEU A 12 10.01 -1.87 -7.85
CA LEU A 12 9.52 -3.22 -7.57
C LEU A 12 10.39 -4.31 -8.20
N SER A 13 11.15 -3.99 -9.25
CA SER A 13 11.98 -4.97 -9.97
C SER A 13 13.13 -5.51 -9.11
N CYS A 14 13.54 -4.74 -8.11
CA CYS A 14 14.58 -5.10 -7.15
C CYS A 14 14.08 -5.97 -5.99
N LEU A 15 12.78 -6.29 -5.93
CA LEU A 15 12.17 -7.01 -4.81
C LEU A 15 11.85 -8.46 -5.18
N GLU A 16 12.12 -9.38 -4.27
CA GLU A 16 11.79 -10.80 -4.47
C GLU A 16 10.27 -11.02 -4.45
N ARG A 17 9.78 -11.93 -5.29
CA ARG A 17 8.36 -12.31 -5.25
C ARG A 17 8.10 -13.25 -4.07
N GLU A 18 6.85 -13.30 -3.63
CA GLU A 18 6.36 -14.12 -2.51
C GLU A 18 7.02 -13.84 -1.16
N THR A 19 7.71 -12.70 -1.03
CA THR A 19 8.38 -12.28 0.20
C THR A 19 7.89 -10.91 0.64
N THR A 20 7.70 -10.75 1.96
CA THR A 20 7.32 -9.45 2.54
C THR A 20 8.56 -8.61 2.82
N HIS A 21 8.67 -7.48 2.13
CA HIS A 21 9.78 -6.55 2.22
C HIS A 21 9.44 -5.40 3.16
N LYS A 22 10.30 -5.15 4.16
CA LYS A 22 10.17 -3.99 5.04
C LYS A 22 10.94 -2.80 4.48
N ILE A 23 10.20 -1.79 4.04
CA ILE A 23 10.78 -0.62 3.38
C ILE A 23 10.62 0.59 4.29
N LYS A 24 11.76 1.23 4.60
CA LYS A 24 11.80 2.57 5.17
C LYS A 24 12.43 3.49 4.15
N LYS A 25 11.68 4.48 3.67
CA LYS A 25 12.14 5.38 2.62
C LYS A 25 12.08 6.82 3.11
N PRO A 26 13.18 7.59 2.99
CA PRO A 26 13.11 9.03 3.18
C PRO A 26 12.24 9.64 2.09
N LEU A 27 11.45 10.63 2.47
CA LEU A 27 10.68 11.44 1.55
C LEU A 27 11.58 12.54 0.96
N GLU A 28 11.28 12.94 -0.27
CA GLU A 28 11.99 14.03 -0.96
C GLU A 28 11.97 15.34 -0.15
N ASP A 29 12.95 16.20 -0.42
CA ASP A 29 13.15 17.51 0.23
C ASP A 29 13.20 17.47 1.76
N GLY A 30 13.64 16.34 2.33
CA GLY A 30 13.69 16.16 3.78
C GLY A 30 12.32 16.06 4.43
N GLY A 31 11.28 15.69 3.67
CA GLY A 31 9.89 15.61 4.13
C GLY A 31 9.59 14.52 5.17
N GLY A 32 10.62 13.85 5.72
CA GLY A 32 10.50 12.82 6.75
C GLY A 32 10.79 11.42 6.23
N VAL A 33 10.29 10.40 6.92
CA VAL A 33 10.48 8.98 6.56
C VAL A 33 9.15 8.24 6.60
N ILE A 34 8.86 7.46 5.56
CA ILE A 34 7.70 6.55 5.51
C ILE A 34 8.13 5.10 5.77
N SER A 35 7.29 4.35 6.48
CA SER A 35 7.49 2.92 6.77
C SER A 35 6.39 2.06 6.16
N LEU A 36 6.77 1.10 5.32
CA LEU A 36 5.90 0.24 4.52
C LEU A 36 6.31 -1.24 4.68
N LEU A 37 5.34 -2.16 4.58
CA LEU A 37 5.62 -3.56 4.23
C LEU A 37 5.02 -3.86 2.86
N LEU A 38 5.77 -4.51 1.99
CA LEU A 38 5.40 -4.74 0.59
C LEU A 38 5.58 -6.20 0.22
N THR A 39 4.54 -6.82 -0.34
CA THR A 39 4.55 -8.22 -0.78
C THR A 39 4.03 -8.32 -2.21
N ILE A 40 4.82 -8.89 -3.11
CA ILE A 40 4.44 -9.15 -4.50
C ILE A 40 4.07 -10.62 -4.61
N SER A 41 2.82 -10.95 -4.98
CA SER A 41 2.37 -12.35 -5.03
C SER A 41 1.60 -12.70 -6.30
N GLY A 42 1.78 -13.93 -6.77
CA GLY A 42 1.13 -14.51 -7.94
C GLY A 42 -0.23 -15.12 -7.63
N THR A 43 -1.23 -14.30 -7.33
CA THR A 43 -2.64 -14.73 -7.31
C THR A 43 -3.56 -13.62 -7.80
N THR A 44 -4.71 -13.98 -8.40
CA THR A 44 -5.69 -13.01 -8.90
C THR A 44 -6.59 -12.52 -7.76
N ALA A 45 -6.16 -11.48 -7.04
CA ALA A 45 -7.01 -10.75 -6.10
C ALA A 45 -7.84 -9.67 -6.83
N SER A 46 -8.81 -9.08 -6.13
CA SER A 46 -9.44 -7.83 -6.56
C SER A 46 -8.72 -6.68 -5.87
N GLU A 47 -8.64 -5.50 -6.51
CA GLU A 47 -8.08 -4.31 -5.87
C GLU A 47 -8.92 -3.95 -4.63
N THR A 48 -8.29 -3.83 -3.46
CA THR A 48 -8.98 -3.56 -2.18
C THR A 48 -8.16 -2.67 -1.26
N ILE A 49 -8.86 -1.96 -0.37
CA ILE A 49 -8.26 -1.26 0.77
C ILE A 49 -8.91 -1.83 2.04
N THR A 50 -8.12 -2.28 2.99
CA THR A 50 -8.62 -2.82 4.26
C THR A 50 -7.83 -2.26 5.45
N ASP A 51 -8.47 -2.25 6.61
CA ASP A 51 -7.83 -1.89 7.87
C ASP A 51 -6.92 -3.01 8.37
N LEU A 52 -5.68 -2.68 8.75
CA LEU A 52 -4.71 -3.65 9.28
C LEU A 52 -5.19 -4.25 10.61
N THR A 53 -5.95 -3.48 11.40
CA THR A 53 -6.52 -3.92 12.69
C THR A 53 -7.75 -4.82 12.54
N SER A 54 -8.35 -4.86 11.35
CA SER A 54 -9.52 -5.70 11.03
C SER A 54 -9.15 -7.01 10.34
N HIS A 55 -7.86 -7.26 10.10
CA HIS A 55 -7.39 -8.44 9.39
C HIS A 55 -7.20 -9.63 10.34
N SER A 56 -8.30 -10.23 10.79
CA SER A 56 -8.29 -11.64 11.19
C SER A 56 -8.23 -12.48 9.92
N GLU A 57 -7.22 -13.35 9.75
CA GLU A 57 -7.25 -14.35 8.68
C GLU A 57 -8.51 -15.21 8.86
N ASN A 58 -9.53 -14.98 8.04
CA ASN A 58 -10.77 -15.72 8.12
C ASN A 58 -10.58 -17.07 7.42
N PRO A 59 -10.83 -18.22 8.07
CA PRO A 59 -10.74 -19.54 7.43
C PRO A 59 -11.59 -19.68 6.15
N GLU A 60 -12.65 -18.88 6.03
CA GLU A 60 -13.50 -18.81 4.85
C GLU A 60 -12.80 -18.21 3.63
N ASP A 61 -11.85 -17.29 3.83
CA ASP A 61 -11.05 -16.71 2.74
C ASP A 61 -10.13 -17.78 2.14
N ILE A 62 -9.55 -18.64 2.98
CA ILE A 62 -8.76 -19.81 2.55
C ILE A 62 -9.65 -20.78 1.76
N ARG A 63 -10.91 -20.99 2.18
CA ARG A 63 -11.85 -21.88 1.47
C ARG A 63 -12.29 -21.30 0.12
N MET A 64 -12.57 -20.00 0.05
CA MET A 64 -12.86 -19.30 -1.22
C MET A 64 -11.67 -19.30 -2.17
N ILE A 65 -10.45 -19.22 -1.64
CA ILE A 65 -9.22 -19.36 -2.41
C ILE A 65 -9.14 -20.77 -3.01
N HIS A 66 -9.37 -21.82 -2.20
CA HIS A 66 -9.37 -23.22 -2.67
C HIS A 66 -10.46 -23.54 -3.71
N GLU A 67 -11.69 -23.06 -3.54
CA GLU A 67 -12.78 -23.29 -4.51
C GLU A 67 -12.53 -22.59 -5.86
N ARG A 68 -11.82 -21.46 -5.85
CA ARG A 68 -11.50 -20.68 -7.06
C ARG A 68 -10.40 -21.32 -7.93
N TYR A 69 -9.68 -22.33 -7.42
CA TYR A 69 -8.52 -22.94 -8.06
C TYR A 69 -8.79 -24.13 -8.98
N SER A 70 -10.03 -24.55 -9.22
CA SER A 70 -10.27 -25.66 -10.16
C SER A 70 -10.41 -25.16 -11.61
N LEU A 71 -9.27 -24.82 -12.22
CA LEU A 71 -8.98 -24.86 -13.67
C LEU A 71 -9.74 -23.91 -14.64
N LEU A 72 -10.97 -23.49 -14.36
CA LEU A 72 -11.83 -22.81 -15.34
C LEU A 72 -11.56 -21.30 -15.54
N ARG A 73 -10.77 -20.66 -14.65
CA ARG A 73 -10.45 -19.22 -14.78
C ARG A 73 -9.07 -18.91 -15.35
N ALA A 74 -8.16 -19.89 -15.38
CA ALA A 74 -6.82 -19.73 -15.97
C ALA A 74 -6.90 -19.25 -17.44
N PHE A 75 -7.93 -19.68 -18.17
CA PHE A 75 -8.12 -19.31 -19.57
C PHE A 75 -8.73 -17.92 -19.81
N HIS A 76 -9.34 -17.28 -18.81
CA HIS A 76 -10.07 -16.02 -19.02
C HIS A 76 -9.26 -14.76 -18.65
N ARG A 77 -8.11 -14.89 -17.98
CA ARG A 77 -7.32 -13.74 -17.46
C ARG A 77 -5.80 -13.89 -17.58
N LEU A 78 -5.31 -14.35 -18.73
CA LEU A 78 -3.88 -14.49 -19.02
C LEU A 78 -3.09 -13.15 -19.06
N ARG A 79 -3.69 -12.00 -18.71
CA ARG A 79 -3.03 -10.69 -18.60
C ARG A 79 -2.83 -10.21 -17.15
N ASP A 80 -3.43 -10.88 -16.16
CA ASP A 80 -3.25 -10.53 -14.74
C ASP A 80 -2.02 -11.31 -14.22
N VAL A 81 -0.91 -10.60 -13.96
CA VAL A 81 0.39 -11.17 -13.53
C VAL A 81 0.39 -11.53 -12.04
N GLY A 82 -0.46 -10.87 -11.24
CA GLY A 82 -0.59 -11.11 -9.81
C GLY A 82 -1.16 -9.89 -9.08
N HIS A 83 -0.83 -9.77 -7.79
CA HIS A 83 -1.18 -8.60 -6.99
C HIS A 83 0.00 -8.13 -6.13
N LEU A 84 -0.03 -6.84 -5.79
CA LEU A 84 0.90 -6.17 -4.90
C LEU A 84 0.15 -5.78 -3.64
N THR A 85 0.54 -6.34 -2.50
CA THR A 85 0.02 -5.96 -1.19
C THR A 85 0.97 -4.95 -0.54
N VAL A 86 0.47 -3.77 -0.20
CA VAL A 86 1.22 -2.71 0.49
C VAL A 86 0.54 -2.39 1.82
N LYS A 87 1.26 -2.61 2.92
CA LYS A 87 0.83 -2.22 4.26
C LYS A 87 1.49 -0.91 4.64
N VAL A 88 0.69 0.14 4.78
CA VAL A 88 1.09 1.49 5.17
C VAL A 88 0.90 1.65 6.66
N TYR A 89 2.01 1.73 7.40
CA TYR A 89 1.97 1.79 8.86
C TYR A 89 1.89 3.22 9.36
N LYS A 90 2.97 3.97 9.13
CA LYS A 90 3.19 5.30 9.70
C LYS A 90 4.22 6.08 8.92
N ALA A 91 4.20 7.39 9.11
CA ALA A 91 5.31 8.27 8.78
C ALA A 91 5.82 8.99 10.04
N GLN A 92 7.05 9.46 10.00
CA GLN A 92 7.65 10.21 11.11
C GLN A 92 8.53 11.34 10.59
N GLY A 93 8.57 12.44 11.35
CA GLY A 93 9.38 13.60 11.02
C GLY A 93 8.88 14.36 9.79
N LEU A 94 7.57 14.38 9.56
CA LEU A 94 6.99 15.12 8.45
C LEU A 94 7.23 16.62 8.60
N ALA A 95 7.35 17.33 7.48
CA ALA A 95 7.42 18.78 7.47
C ALA A 95 6.09 19.40 7.95
N ALA A 96 6.19 20.48 8.74
CA ALA A 96 5.03 21.26 9.16
C ALA A 96 4.56 22.16 8.00
N ALA A 97 3.32 21.96 7.56
CA ALA A 97 2.71 22.72 6.47
C ALA A 97 1.71 23.78 6.97
N ASP A 98 1.18 23.63 8.19
CA ASP A 98 0.17 24.51 8.75
C ASP A 98 0.73 25.50 9.79
N LEU A 99 0.05 26.63 9.96
CA LEU A 99 0.40 27.74 10.87
C LEU A 99 0.67 27.29 12.32
N GLY A 100 0.14 26.14 12.74
CA GLY A 100 0.35 25.56 14.07
C GLY A 100 1.62 24.70 14.23
N GLY A 101 2.51 24.64 13.24
CA GLY A 101 3.71 23.81 13.30
C GLY A 101 3.43 22.30 13.19
N LYS A 102 2.26 21.94 12.64
CA LYS A 102 1.80 20.58 12.37
C LYS A 102 1.28 20.49 10.93
N SER A 103 0.82 19.30 10.54
CA SER A 103 0.22 19.04 9.23
C SER A 103 -0.98 18.12 9.38
N ASP A 104 -1.82 18.05 8.35
CA ASP A 104 -2.90 17.05 8.21
C ASP A 104 -2.50 15.98 7.17
N PRO A 105 -1.55 15.08 7.47
CA PRO A 105 -0.99 14.15 6.48
C PRO A 105 -1.94 13.01 6.06
N PHE A 106 -1.85 12.65 4.78
CA PHE A 106 -2.41 11.44 4.18
C PHE A 106 -1.40 10.85 3.19
N CYS A 107 -1.54 9.56 2.86
CA CYS A 107 -0.68 8.87 1.90
C CYS A 107 -1.48 8.51 0.65
N VAL A 108 -0.89 8.73 -0.51
CA VAL A 108 -1.40 8.29 -1.82
C VAL A 108 -0.44 7.26 -2.37
N LEU A 109 -0.98 6.12 -2.78
CA LEU A 109 -0.24 5.04 -3.42
C LEU A 109 -0.71 4.94 -4.87
N GLU A 110 0.24 4.99 -5.79
CA GLU A 110 0.00 4.88 -7.23
C GLU A 110 0.76 3.68 -7.78
N LEU A 111 0.06 2.83 -8.52
CA LEU A 111 0.66 1.75 -9.30
C LEU A 111 0.02 1.76 -10.70
N VAL A 112 0.81 2.15 -11.70
CA VAL A 112 0.38 2.26 -13.11
C VAL A 112 -0.88 3.15 -13.22
N ASN A 113 -2.06 2.58 -13.44
CA ASN A 113 -3.33 3.29 -13.60
C ASN A 113 -4.24 3.20 -12.35
N ALA A 114 -3.76 2.61 -11.27
CA ALA A 114 -4.46 2.52 -10.00
C ALA A 114 -3.91 3.54 -9.00
N ARG A 115 -4.80 4.28 -8.33
CA ARG A 115 -4.47 5.27 -7.31
C ARG A 115 -5.39 5.07 -6.11
N LEU A 116 -4.80 4.81 -4.95
CA LEU A 116 -5.52 4.61 -3.68
C LEU A 116 -4.95 5.55 -2.63
N GLN A 117 -5.75 5.92 -1.63
CA GLN A 117 -5.38 6.91 -0.62
C GLN A 117 -5.84 6.49 0.79
N THR A 118 -5.04 6.83 1.82
CA THR A 118 -5.41 6.66 3.23
C THR A 118 -6.35 7.75 3.72
N GLN A 119 -6.92 7.56 4.92
CA GLN A 119 -7.50 8.66 5.66
C GLN A 119 -6.46 9.75 5.98
N THR A 120 -6.96 10.96 6.23
CA THR A 120 -6.17 12.06 6.76
C THR A 120 -6.07 11.94 8.28
N GLU A 121 -4.85 12.02 8.80
CA GLU A 121 -4.59 12.16 10.23
C GLU A 121 -4.40 13.65 10.53
N TYR A 122 -5.07 14.19 11.55
CA TYR A 122 -5.10 15.63 11.79
C TYR A 122 -4.02 16.12 12.75
N LYS A 123 -3.44 17.29 12.46
CA LYS A 123 -2.49 18.03 13.31
C LYS A 123 -1.33 17.19 13.85
N THR A 124 -0.74 16.36 13.00
CA THR A 124 0.36 15.46 13.38
C THR A 124 1.50 15.46 12.35
N LEU A 125 2.73 15.28 12.84
CA LEU A 125 3.92 15.04 12.00
C LEU A 125 4.39 13.58 12.07
N THR A 126 3.64 12.75 12.79
CA THR A 126 3.91 11.33 13.00
C THR A 126 2.62 10.52 12.82
N PRO A 127 1.99 10.55 11.64
CA PRO A 127 0.73 9.87 11.41
C PRO A 127 0.88 8.36 11.45
N VAL A 128 -0.17 7.67 11.88
CA VAL A 128 -0.26 6.20 11.89
C VAL A 128 -1.55 5.83 11.18
N TRP A 129 -1.44 5.21 10.01
CA TRP A 129 -2.60 4.86 9.19
C TRP A 129 -3.04 3.42 9.36
N ASN A 130 -2.08 2.49 9.49
CA ASN A 130 -2.34 1.05 9.60
C ASN A 130 -3.33 0.53 8.54
N LYS A 131 -3.06 0.83 7.25
CA LYS A 131 -3.90 0.42 6.12
C LYS A 131 -3.20 -0.61 5.24
N ILE A 132 -3.96 -1.53 4.67
CA ILE A 132 -3.51 -2.50 3.68
C ILE A 132 -4.14 -2.12 2.33
N PHE A 133 -3.31 -2.05 1.30
CA PHE A 133 -3.72 -1.81 -0.08
C PHE A 133 -3.32 -3.01 -0.92
N THR A 134 -4.25 -3.50 -1.73
CA THR A 134 -3.98 -4.57 -2.70
C THR A 134 -4.21 -4.01 -4.09
N PHE A 135 -3.16 -4.04 -4.92
CA PHE A 135 -3.21 -3.63 -6.31
C PHE A 135 -3.10 -4.84 -7.24
N ASN A 136 -3.84 -4.85 -8.34
CA ASN A 136 -3.66 -5.86 -9.37
C ASN A 136 -2.49 -5.46 -10.28
N VAL A 137 -1.52 -6.36 -10.42
CA VAL A 137 -0.37 -6.15 -11.30
C VAL A 137 -0.74 -6.69 -12.68
N LYS A 138 -0.74 -5.81 -13.67
CA LYS A 138 -0.98 -6.12 -15.08
C LYS A 138 0.33 -5.93 -15.84
N ASP A 139 0.60 -6.83 -16.79
CA ASP A 139 1.69 -6.67 -17.77
C ASP A 139 1.29 -5.63 -18.84
#